data_AF-A0A5C6ZUB4-F1
#
_entry.id   AF-A0A5C6ZUB4-F1
#
_cell.length_a   1.000
_cell.length_b   1.000
_cell.length_c   1.000
_cell.angle_alpha   90.00
_cell.angle_beta   90.00
_cell.angle_gamma   90.00
#
_symmetry.space_group_name_H-M   'P 1'
#
loop_
_entity.id
_entity.type
_entity.pdbx_description
1 polymer ?
#
loop_
_entity_poly.entity_id
_entity_poly.type
_entity_poly.pdbx_seq_one_letter_code
_entity_poly.pdbx_strand_id
1 'polypeptide(L)'
;MTIREQPLRTRGVVGGFAKLARRESPRFGRDLMHKKMGERMLAVAALAASIAAPAQAERFELTYTGTLTRMQSSLGCQNFGSIVCDGGQALSPVAPISFTRSVVFEIGGPAFGLTYTYALDSTTDWYGRPMRYEVFNQSMGDSALSGSLHGSDLPAAILTQAGLATPGAISAPFVSSFFTREIASYLDVPGTERRSDMWGISEYLNWRTAEGHDLGVMFQLMQDRPAAITHQDLSQPISVSQFIARMNQDFWCDGCTQTVLATVRDLTGLYGPYDDYLYHGTVGAFSLRQLDAAVVPEPATYALMLAGVAAIGVAARRRRTSN
;
A
#
# COMPACT_ATOMS: atom_id res chain seq x y z
N MET A 1 -29.65 8.51 -60.27
CA MET A 1 -28.19 8.43 -60.49
C MET A 1 -27.71 7.35 -59.55
N THR A 2 -27.39 6.20 -60.13
CA THR A 2 -27.70 4.89 -59.56
C THR A 2 -26.46 4.02 -59.77
N ILE A 3 -25.98 3.44 -58.66
CA ILE A 3 -25.33 2.13 -58.52
C ILE A 3 -23.94 1.88 -59.17
N ARG A 4 -23.02 1.47 -58.26
CA ARG A 4 -21.92 0.46 -58.30
C ARG A 4 -21.11 0.25 -59.59
N GLU A 5 -19.82 -0.03 -59.40
CA GLU A 5 -19.24 -1.35 -59.74
C GLU A 5 -17.81 -1.52 -59.20
N GLN A 6 -17.55 -2.69 -58.59
CA GLN A 6 -16.21 -3.28 -58.47
C GLN A 6 -15.80 -3.89 -59.82
N PRO A 7 -14.53 -4.26 -60.00
CA PRO A 7 -14.27 -5.54 -60.64
C PRO A 7 -13.21 -6.41 -59.95
N LEU A 8 -13.53 -7.71 -59.93
CA LEU A 8 -12.60 -8.82 -59.81
C LEU A 8 -11.55 -8.82 -60.94
N ARG A 9 -10.36 -9.35 -60.66
CA ARG A 9 -9.60 -10.14 -61.64
C ARG A 9 -8.92 -11.35 -61.01
N THR A 10 -9.27 -12.50 -61.57
CA THR A 10 -8.78 -13.86 -61.41
C THR A 10 -7.64 -14.17 -62.39
N ARG A 11 -6.88 -15.25 -62.11
CA ARG A 11 -6.27 -16.26 -63.03
C ARG A 11 -5.16 -16.97 -62.24
N GLY A 12 -4.96 -18.28 -62.25
CA GLY A 12 -5.48 -19.49 -62.91
C GLY A 12 -4.70 -20.66 -62.26
N VAL A 13 -4.78 -21.96 -62.55
CA VAL A 13 -5.19 -22.81 -63.67
C VAL A 13 -5.26 -24.22 -63.03
N VAL A 14 -6.40 -24.93 -63.03
CA VAL A 14 -6.70 -26.14 -63.87
C VAL A 14 -5.54 -27.15 -63.94
N GLY A 15 -5.66 -28.45 -63.67
CA GLY A 15 -6.78 -29.36 -63.48
C GLY A 15 -6.24 -30.80 -63.53
N GLY A 16 -7.11 -31.81 -63.41
CA GLY A 16 -6.75 -33.18 -63.81
C GLY A 16 -7.43 -34.29 -63.00
N PHE A 17 -8.62 -34.68 -63.45
CA PHE A 17 -9.40 -35.81 -62.96
C PHE A 17 -8.77 -37.18 -63.29
N ALA A 18 -8.95 -38.16 -62.40
CA ALA A 18 -9.80 -39.35 -62.62
C ALA A 18 -9.22 -40.70 -62.12
N LYS A 19 -10.09 -41.39 -61.36
CA LYS A 19 -10.44 -42.83 -61.40
C LYS A 19 -9.61 -43.90 -60.64
N LEU A 20 -10.36 -44.50 -59.70
CA LEU A 20 -10.63 -45.94 -59.51
C LEU A 20 -9.78 -46.79 -58.54
N ALA A 21 -10.53 -47.36 -57.58
CA ALA A 21 -10.52 -48.75 -57.10
C ALA A 21 -9.80 -49.11 -55.78
N ARG A 22 -10.65 -49.39 -54.77
CA ARG A 22 -10.73 -50.56 -53.86
C ARG A 22 -9.52 -51.00 -52.99
N ARG A 23 -9.84 -51.09 -51.67
CA ARG A 23 -9.49 -52.13 -50.65
C ARG A 23 -7.97 -52.36 -50.43
N GLU A 24 -7.40 -52.15 -49.24
CA GLU A 24 -7.57 -52.91 -47.99
C GLU A 24 -6.98 -52.14 -46.79
N SER A 25 -7.46 -52.42 -45.58
CA SER A 25 -6.80 -52.07 -44.30
C SER A 25 -6.28 -53.36 -43.66
N PRO A 26 -5.16 -53.37 -42.91
CA PRO A 26 -5.30 -53.07 -41.47
C PRO A 26 -4.07 -52.45 -40.77
N ARG A 27 -4.40 -51.55 -39.84
CA ARG A 27 -3.84 -51.39 -38.48
C ARG A 27 -2.53 -52.15 -38.16
N PHE A 28 -1.39 -51.48 -38.28
CA PHE A 28 -0.21 -51.70 -37.45
C PHE A 28 0.61 -50.41 -37.46
N GLY A 29 0.71 -49.71 -36.32
CA GLY A 29 1.54 -48.50 -36.23
C GLY A 29 1.01 -47.33 -35.40
N ARG A 30 0.08 -47.54 -34.46
CA ARG A 30 -0.45 -46.45 -33.62
C ARG A 30 -0.10 -46.50 -32.12
N ASP A 31 0.74 -47.45 -31.69
CA ASP A 31 1.05 -47.65 -30.25
C ASP A 31 2.48 -47.28 -29.82
N LEU A 32 3.35 -46.81 -30.71
CA LEU A 32 4.74 -46.48 -30.36
C LEU A 32 5.05 -44.99 -30.19
N MET A 33 4.09 -44.09 -30.48
CA MET A 33 4.32 -42.64 -30.37
C MET A 33 3.71 -41.97 -29.13
N HIS A 34 2.90 -42.68 -28.33
CA HIS A 34 2.26 -42.06 -27.15
C HIS A 34 3.06 -42.19 -25.84
N LYS A 35 4.12 -43.01 -25.79
CA LYS A 35 4.91 -43.20 -24.54
C LYS A 35 6.01 -42.16 -24.32
N LYS A 36 6.56 -41.52 -25.36
CA LYS A 36 7.67 -40.56 -25.22
C LYS A 36 7.27 -39.10 -25.01
N MET A 37 5.99 -38.75 -25.18
CA MET A 37 5.50 -37.39 -24.92
C MET A 37 4.93 -37.19 -23.51
N GLY A 38 4.58 -38.26 -22.79
CA GLY A 38 4.02 -38.16 -21.43
C GLY A 38 5.04 -37.79 -20.34
N GLU A 39 6.29 -38.24 -20.48
CA GLU A 39 7.34 -37.99 -19.48
C GLU A 39 7.98 -36.60 -19.59
N ARG A 40 7.86 -35.93 -20.75
CA ARG A 40 8.43 -34.59 -20.96
C ARG A 40 7.52 -33.44 -20.52
N MET A 41 6.23 -33.69 -20.29
CA MET A 41 5.30 -32.66 -19.79
C MET A 41 5.25 -32.55 -18.26
N LEU A 42 5.69 -33.57 -17.51
CA LEU A 42 5.74 -33.50 -16.04
C LEU A 42 6.94 -32.71 -15.50
N ALA A 43 8.03 -32.58 -16.25
CA ALA A 43 9.21 -31.82 -15.82
C ALA A 43 9.08 -30.30 -16.02
N VAL A 44 8.14 -29.84 -16.88
CA VAL A 44 7.96 -28.39 -17.15
C VAL A 44 7.04 -27.73 -16.11
N ALA A 45 6.21 -28.50 -15.41
CA ALA A 45 5.39 -27.96 -14.31
C ALA A 45 6.21 -27.64 -13.04
N ALA A 46 7.38 -28.26 -12.86
CA ALA A 46 8.24 -28.01 -11.70
C ALA A 46 9.13 -26.76 -11.85
N LEU A 47 9.42 -26.32 -13.08
CA LEU A 47 10.23 -25.13 -13.36
C LEU A 47 9.42 -23.85 -13.53
N ALA A 48 8.09 -23.94 -13.58
CA ALA A 48 7.20 -22.77 -13.52
C ALA A 48 6.79 -22.39 -12.08
N ALA A 49 7.28 -23.10 -11.06
CA ALA A 49 6.99 -22.81 -9.66
C ALA A 49 8.01 -21.84 -9.00
N SER A 50 9.03 -21.40 -9.73
CA SER A 50 9.96 -20.35 -9.27
C SER A 50 9.55 -18.96 -9.74
N ILE A 51 8.27 -18.74 -10.05
CA ILE A 51 7.70 -17.39 -10.05
C ILE A 51 7.92 -16.93 -8.61
N ALA A 52 8.74 -15.89 -8.43
CA ALA A 52 8.98 -15.28 -7.12
C ALA A 52 7.65 -15.24 -6.38
N ALA A 53 7.54 -16.02 -5.30
CA ALA A 53 6.40 -15.86 -4.41
C ALA A 53 6.34 -14.35 -4.13
N PRO A 54 5.17 -13.70 -4.29
CA PRO A 54 5.05 -12.34 -3.79
C PRO A 54 5.57 -12.43 -2.35
N ALA A 55 6.56 -11.61 -1.99
CA ALA A 55 7.06 -11.56 -0.63
C ALA A 55 5.81 -11.48 0.24
N GLN A 56 5.53 -12.54 1.01
CA GLN A 56 4.28 -12.59 1.73
C GLN A 56 4.26 -11.38 2.64
N ALA A 57 3.20 -10.57 2.52
CA ALA A 57 3.03 -9.41 3.35
C ALA A 57 3.09 -9.85 4.82
N GLU A 58 4.06 -9.32 5.56
CA GLU A 58 4.21 -9.64 6.97
C GLU A 58 3.18 -8.81 7.74
N ARG A 59 2.33 -9.49 8.52
CA ARG A 59 1.28 -8.84 9.31
C ARG A 59 1.80 -8.50 10.70
N PHE A 60 1.49 -7.31 11.16
CA PHE A 60 1.87 -6.82 12.48
C PHE A 60 0.64 -6.25 13.19
N GLU A 61 0.55 -6.52 14.49
CA GLU A 61 -0.34 -5.83 15.41
C GLU A 61 0.48 -4.82 16.21
N LEU A 62 0.05 -3.56 16.14
CA LEU A 62 0.59 -2.49 16.94
C LEU A 62 -0.46 -2.01 17.94
N THR A 63 -0.10 -1.98 19.22
CA THR A 63 -0.89 -1.36 20.28
C THR A 63 -0.06 -0.27 20.95
N TYR A 64 -0.62 0.93 21.10
CA TYR A 64 0.05 2.02 21.81
C TYR A 64 -0.91 2.94 22.55
N THR A 65 -0.40 3.61 23.59
CA THR A 65 -1.08 4.71 24.27
C THR A 65 -0.41 6.03 23.91
N GLY A 66 -1.18 7.02 23.48
CA GLY A 66 -0.67 8.35 23.15
C GLY A 66 -1.22 9.40 24.11
N THR A 67 -0.42 10.43 24.40
CA THR A 67 -0.88 11.63 25.11
C THR A 67 -0.50 12.88 24.33
N LEU A 68 -1.51 13.59 23.80
CA LEU A 68 -1.35 14.86 23.08
C LEU A 68 -1.38 16.00 24.09
N THR A 69 -0.44 16.93 23.97
CA THR A 69 -0.28 18.06 24.91
C THR A 69 -0.09 19.40 24.23
N ARG A 70 0.10 19.41 22.91
CA ARG A 70 0.25 20.62 22.12
C ARG A 70 -0.62 20.52 20.87
N MET A 71 -1.11 21.65 20.41
CA MET A 71 -1.88 21.76 19.18
C MET A 71 -1.39 22.96 18.39
N GLN A 72 -1.46 22.83 17.08
CA GLN A 72 -1.35 23.90 16.13
C GLN A 72 -2.51 23.82 15.15
N SER A 73 -3.06 24.97 14.78
CA SER A 73 -3.94 25.07 13.62
C SER A 73 -3.19 25.70 12.45
N SER A 74 -3.49 25.24 11.25
CA SER A 74 -3.02 25.85 10.01
C SER A 74 -4.17 25.92 9.02
N LEU A 75 -4.35 27.10 8.43
CA LEU A 75 -5.16 27.26 7.22
C LEU A 75 -4.25 27.00 6.03
N GLY A 76 -4.48 25.90 5.31
CA GLY A 76 -3.65 25.50 4.18
C GLY A 76 -4.38 25.57 2.85
N CYS A 77 -3.62 25.79 1.77
CA CYS A 77 -4.07 25.53 0.40
C CYS A 77 -3.18 24.42 -0.16
N GLN A 78 -3.76 23.32 -0.65
CA GLN A 78 -2.96 22.25 -1.26
C GLN A 78 -2.58 22.67 -2.68
N ASN A 79 -1.31 23.04 -2.88
CA ASN A 79 -0.71 23.08 -4.21
C ASN A 79 0.58 22.25 -4.16
N PHE A 80 0.68 21.20 -4.98
CA PHE A 80 1.80 20.23 -5.01
C PHE A 80 3.18 20.83 -5.40
N GLY A 81 3.34 22.16 -5.35
CA GLY A 81 4.58 22.89 -5.63
C GLY A 81 4.91 23.97 -4.62
N SER A 82 4.13 24.13 -3.54
CA SER A 82 4.40 25.13 -2.51
C SER A 82 3.74 24.74 -1.18
N ILE A 83 4.52 24.45 -0.12
CA ILE A 83 4.01 24.60 1.25
C ILE A 83 3.95 26.11 1.48
N VAL A 84 2.88 26.76 1.00
CA VAL A 84 2.57 28.16 1.33
C VAL A 84 1.34 28.11 2.21
N CYS A 85 1.51 28.47 3.47
CA CYS A 85 0.41 28.79 4.36
C CYS A 85 0.76 30.08 5.10
N ASP A 86 0.15 31.17 4.66
CA ASP A 86 -0.03 32.39 5.43
C ASP A 86 -0.93 32.02 6.64
N GLY A 87 -0.36 31.73 7.81
CA GLY A 87 -1.13 31.65 9.06
C GLY A 87 -1.06 30.38 9.92
N GLY A 88 -0.03 29.54 9.80
CA GLY A 88 0.22 28.51 10.82
C GLY A 88 0.40 29.16 12.21
N GLN A 89 -0.45 28.80 13.18
CA GLN A 89 -0.32 29.30 14.55
C GLN A 89 0.84 28.62 15.27
N ALA A 90 1.51 29.28 16.20
CA ALA A 90 2.54 28.62 16.99
C ALA A 90 1.95 27.44 17.80
N LEU A 91 2.73 26.35 17.91
CA LEU A 91 2.38 25.20 18.76
C LEU A 91 2.04 25.63 20.19
N SER A 92 0.77 25.55 20.54
CA SER A 92 0.21 26.01 21.79
C SER A 92 -0.12 24.83 22.71
N PRO A 93 0.10 24.93 24.04
CA PRO A 93 -0.28 23.88 24.98
C PRO A 93 -1.80 23.65 24.97
N VAL A 94 -2.22 22.40 25.18
CA VAL A 94 -3.62 21.99 25.34
C VAL A 94 -3.78 21.08 26.54
N ALA A 95 -5.02 20.92 27.03
CA ALA A 95 -5.32 19.93 28.06
C ALA A 95 -4.88 18.53 27.56
N PRO A 96 -4.20 17.71 28.38
CA PRO A 96 -3.72 16.41 27.93
C PRO A 96 -4.84 15.51 27.40
N ILE A 97 -4.72 15.07 26.15
CA ILE A 97 -5.66 14.13 25.52
C ILE A 97 -4.98 12.77 25.46
N SER A 98 -5.42 11.84 26.31
CA SER A 98 -4.90 10.47 26.35
C SER A 98 -5.80 9.50 25.60
N PHE A 99 -5.20 8.56 24.88
CA PHE A 99 -5.93 7.55 24.12
C PHE A 99 -5.12 6.27 23.96
N THR A 100 -5.81 5.22 23.52
CA THR A 100 -5.21 3.93 23.16
C THR A 100 -5.64 3.56 21.75
N ARG A 101 -4.71 3.09 20.93
CA ARG A 101 -4.98 2.52 19.60
C ARG A 101 -4.45 1.10 19.54
N SER A 102 -5.15 0.26 18.81
CA SER A 102 -4.66 -1.04 18.37
C SER A 102 -4.99 -1.20 16.90
N VAL A 103 -3.98 -1.44 16.07
CA VAL A 103 -4.11 -1.53 14.61
C VAL A 103 -3.34 -2.73 14.08
N VAL A 104 -3.92 -3.40 13.08
CA VAL A 104 -3.25 -4.47 12.35
C VAL A 104 -2.91 -3.97 10.96
N PHE A 105 -1.66 -4.14 10.53
CA PHE A 105 -1.15 -3.65 9.25
C PHE A 105 -0.17 -4.63 8.63
N GLU A 106 0.10 -4.43 7.34
CA GLU A 106 0.98 -5.26 6.53
C GLU A 106 2.21 -4.48 6.07
N ILE A 107 3.36 -5.15 6.10
CA ILE A 107 4.62 -4.67 5.52
C ILE A 107 5.01 -5.61 4.38
N GLY A 108 5.43 -5.06 3.24
CA GLY A 108 5.73 -5.85 2.04
C GLY A 108 4.49 -6.24 1.22
N GLY A 109 3.32 -5.70 1.55
CA GLY A 109 2.07 -5.93 0.82
C GLY A 109 2.02 -5.27 -0.57
N PRO A 110 0.86 -5.27 -1.25
CA PRO A 110 0.73 -4.79 -2.64
C PRO A 110 1.16 -3.34 -2.88
N ALA A 111 1.10 -2.49 -1.85
CA ALA A 111 1.54 -1.10 -1.91
C ALA A 111 3.06 -0.93 -1.72
N PHE A 112 3.78 -1.97 -1.26
CA PHE A 112 5.22 -1.92 -1.07
C PHE A 112 5.95 -1.55 -2.37
N GLY A 113 6.89 -0.62 -2.26
CA GLY A 113 7.73 -0.20 -3.39
C GLY A 113 7.10 0.89 -4.26
N LEU A 114 5.87 1.32 -3.96
CA LEU A 114 5.37 2.60 -4.47
C LEU A 114 6.26 3.71 -3.91
N THR A 115 6.92 4.43 -4.81
CA THR A 115 7.84 5.51 -4.45
C THR A 115 7.47 6.78 -5.18
N TYR A 116 7.71 7.91 -4.54
CA TYR A 116 7.64 9.21 -5.18
C TYR A 116 8.71 10.13 -4.62
N THR A 117 9.27 10.96 -5.49
CA THR A 117 10.27 11.97 -5.14
C THR A 117 9.79 13.32 -5.62
N TYR A 118 9.94 14.35 -4.81
CA TYR A 118 9.64 15.71 -5.21
C TYR A 118 10.64 16.69 -4.58
N ALA A 119 10.76 17.85 -5.20
CA ALA A 119 11.56 18.96 -4.73
C ALA A 119 10.74 20.24 -4.77
N LEU A 120 10.86 21.06 -3.73
CA LEU A 120 10.27 22.38 -3.63
C LEU A 120 11.42 23.39 -3.56
N ASP A 121 11.63 24.15 -4.63
CA ASP A 121 12.76 25.08 -4.75
C ASP A 121 12.64 26.34 -3.89
N SER A 122 11.43 26.65 -3.40
CA SER A 122 11.20 27.75 -2.47
C SER A 122 9.98 27.46 -1.61
N THR A 123 10.24 27.10 -0.36
CA THR A 123 9.23 26.89 0.66
C THR A 123 9.71 27.44 2.00
N THR A 124 8.87 27.47 3.01
CA THR A 124 9.26 27.82 4.38
C THR A 124 9.07 26.62 5.27
N ASP A 125 10.03 26.39 6.17
CA ASP A 125 9.83 25.42 7.24
C ASP A 125 8.72 25.87 8.20
N TRP A 126 8.45 25.03 9.17
CA TRP A 126 7.41 25.27 10.17
C TRP A 126 7.64 26.51 11.05
N TYR A 127 8.86 27.05 11.07
CA TYR A 127 9.24 28.28 11.78
C TYR A 127 9.28 29.50 10.85
N GLY A 128 8.83 29.35 9.61
CA GLY A 128 8.85 30.42 8.61
C GLY A 128 10.23 30.64 7.97
N ARG A 129 11.21 29.75 8.20
CA ARG A 129 12.54 29.88 7.61
C ARG A 129 12.52 29.42 6.16
N PRO A 130 13.02 30.22 5.21
CA PRO A 130 13.03 29.82 3.81
C PRO A 130 14.00 28.65 3.58
N MET A 131 13.55 27.64 2.85
CA MET A 131 14.31 26.44 2.52
C MET A 131 13.98 25.93 1.10
N ARG A 132 14.93 25.22 0.50
CA ARG A 132 14.67 24.23 -0.54
C ARG A 132 14.44 22.89 0.15
N TYR A 133 13.42 22.15 -0.28
CA TYR A 133 13.01 20.91 0.39
C TYR A 133 12.89 19.76 -0.62
N GLU A 134 13.67 18.72 -0.41
CA GLU A 134 13.73 17.54 -1.29
C GLU A 134 13.33 16.31 -0.49
N VAL A 135 12.38 15.55 -1.00
CA VAL A 135 11.79 14.43 -0.28
C VAL A 135 11.65 13.22 -1.18
N PHE A 136 12.04 12.07 -0.64
CA PHE A 136 11.73 10.75 -1.16
C PHE A 136 10.77 10.05 -0.20
N ASN A 137 9.73 9.42 -0.73
CA ASN A 137 8.80 8.61 0.03
C ASN A 137 8.71 7.22 -0.59
N GLN A 138 8.55 6.23 0.27
CA GLN A 138 8.35 4.84 -0.07
C GLN A 138 7.21 4.29 0.80
N SER A 139 6.17 3.75 0.17
CA SER A 139 5.18 2.94 0.88
C SER A 139 5.82 1.60 1.23
N MET A 140 5.71 1.24 2.50
CA MET A 140 6.20 -0.02 3.05
C MET A 140 5.12 -1.09 3.08
N GLY A 141 3.86 -0.70 2.87
CA GLY A 141 2.69 -1.57 2.85
C GLY A 141 1.46 -0.84 3.37
N ASP A 142 0.30 -1.21 2.82
CA ASP A 142 -0.99 -0.64 3.19
C ASP A 142 -1.94 -1.78 3.59
N SER A 143 -2.86 -1.49 4.51
CA SER A 143 -3.90 -2.43 4.92
C SER A 143 -5.20 -1.71 5.18
N ALA A 144 -6.27 -2.18 4.54
CA ALA A 144 -7.61 -1.81 4.95
C ALA A 144 -7.89 -2.40 6.34
N LEU A 145 -8.38 -1.58 7.27
CA LEU A 145 -8.76 -2.08 8.58
C LEU A 145 -10.06 -2.88 8.42
N SER A 146 -10.02 -4.16 8.77
CA SER A 146 -11.12 -5.11 8.55
C SER A 146 -12.28 -4.99 9.55
N GLY A 147 -12.22 -4.02 10.46
CA GLY A 147 -13.22 -3.81 11.51
C GLY A 147 -14.11 -2.59 11.24
N SER A 148 -15.35 -2.65 11.74
CA SER A 148 -16.22 -1.47 11.84
C SER A 148 -15.67 -0.57 12.95
N LEU A 149 -14.91 0.45 12.59
CA LEU A 149 -14.56 1.52 13.52
C LEU A 149 -15.76 2.47 13.66
N HIS A 150 -16.10 2.80 14.90
CA HIS A 150 -17.13 3.76 15.25
C HIS A 150 -16.49 5.07 15.70
N GLY A 151 -17.19 6.20 15.54
CA GLY A 151 -16.67 7.48 16.01
C GLY A 151 -16.46 7.53 17.52
N SER A 152 -17.13 6.66 18.29
CA SER A 152 -16.87 6.47 19.73
C SER A 152 -15.47 5.94 20.04
N ASP A 153 -14.79 5.33 19.06
CA ASP A 153 -13.41 4.84 19.21
C ASP A 153 -12.38 5.96 19.02
N LEU A 154 -12.83 7.17 18.64
CA LEU A 154 -11.99 8.36 18.52
C LEU A 154 -11.94 9.10 19.86
N PRO A 155 -10.79 9.69 20.23
CA PRO A 155 -10.69 10.58 21.38
C PRO A 155 -11.55 11.82 21.13
N ALA A 156 -12.73 11.90 21.77
CA ALA A 156 -13.70 12.98 21.55
C ALA A 156 -13.12 14.39 21.77
N ALA A 157 -12.10 14.52 22.63
CA ALA A 157 -11.42 15.80 22.87
C ALA A 157 -10.71 16.35 21.63
N ILE A 158 -10.15 15.49 20.76
CA ILE A 158 -9.51 15.91 19.51
C ILE A 158 -10.52 16.58 18.58
N LEU A 159 -11.70 15.95 18.44
CA LEU A 159 -12.77 16.47 17.58
C LEU A 159 -13.40 17.73 18.18
N THR A 160 -13.69 17.72 19.48
CA THR A 160 -14.27 18.86 20.19
C THR A 160 -13.40 20.11 20.04
N GLN A 161 -12.09 19.95 20.17
CA GLN A 161 -11.15 21.06 20.07
C GLN A 161 -10.98 21.58 18.64
N ALA A 162 -11.15 20.71 17.63
CA ALA A 162 -11.26 21.11 16.23
C ALA A 162 -12.65 21.65 15.84
N GLY A 163 -13.60 21.73 16.77
CA GLY A 163 -14.98 22.17 16.49
C GLY A 163 -15.81 21.17 15.68
N LEU A 164 -15.41 19.89 15.66
CA LEU A 164 -16.06 18.84 14.89
C LEU A 164 -16.93 17.93 15.75
N ALA A 165 -18.04 17.47 15.16
CA ALA A 165 -18.91 16.47 15.77
C ALA A 165 -18.34 15.05 15.63
N THR A 166 -18.59 14.21 16.62
CA THR A 166 -18.25 12.77 16.55
C THR A 166 -19.09 12.07 15.47
N PRO A 167 -18.48 11.32 14.54
CA PRO A 167 -19.23 10.61 13.53
C PRO A 167 -19.95 9.38 14.09
N GLY A 168 -21.08 9.01 13.47
CA GLY A 168 -21.75 7.75 13.78
C GLY A 168 -21.00 6.51 13.27
N ALA A 169 -20.31 6.63 12.13
CA ALA A 169 -19.55 5.55 11.51
C ALA A 169 -18.30 6.09 10.79
N ILE A 170 -17.23 5.29 10.77
CA ILE A 170 -16.02 5.57 10.00
C ILE A 170 -16.08 4.78 8.67
N SER A 171 -15.77 5.46 7.58
CA SER A 171 -15.70 4.91 6.23
C SER A 171 -14.26 4.61 5.82
N ALA A 172 -14.06 3.42 5.24
CA ALA A 172 -12.80 2.99 4.62
C ALA A 172 -11.53 3.29 5.44
N PRO A 173 -11.50 2.93 6.75
CA PRO A 173 -10.30 3.12 7.54
C PRO A 173 -9.15 2.27 6.97
N PHE A 174 -7.96 2.87 6.86
CA PHE A 174 -6.78 2.17 6.36
C PHE A 174 -5.53 2.60 7.12
N VAL A 175 -4.55 1.70 7.16
CA VAL A 175 -3.22 1.96 7.71
C VAL A 175 -2.22 1.90 6.59
N SER A 176 -1.29 2.85 6.57
CA SER A 176 -0.15 2.87 5.69
C SER A 176 1.13 2.89 6.51
N SER A 177 2.06 2.02 6.18
CA SER A 177 3.43 2.06 6.69
C SER A 177 4.31 2.78 5.68
N PHE A 178 5.18 3.67 6.15
CA PHE A 178 5.92 4.56 5.27
C PHE A 178 7.37 4.71 5.71
N PHE A 179 8.23 4.94 4.72
CA PHE A 179 9.58 5.44 4.91
C PHE A 179 9.74 6.72 4.08
N THR A 180 10.27 7.75 4.71
CA THR A 180 10.52 9.05 4.09
C THR A 180 11.97 9.42 4.33
N ARG A 181 12.59 10.00 3.32
CA ARG A 181 13.92 10.61 3.41
C ARG A 181 13.84 12.03 2.91
N GLU A 182 14.49 12.95 3.61
CA GLU A 182 14.37 14.37 3.32
C GLU A 182 15.69 15.13 3.48
N ILE A 183 15.88 16.14 2.63
CA ILE A 183 16.92 17.16 2.74
C ILE A 183 16.23 18.52 2.72
N ALA A 184 16.41 19.29 3.79
CA ALA A 184 15.99 20.69 3.87
C ALA A 184 17.24 21.57 3.83
N SER A 185 17.45 22.28 2.73
CA SER A 185 18.55 23.23 2.54
C SER A 185 18.09 24.65 2.82
N TYR A 186 18.56 25.24 3.90
CA TYR A 186 18.09 26.55 4.36
C TYR A 186 18.70 27.69 3.53
N LEU A 187 17.83 28.60 3.07
CA LEU A 187 18.19 29.70 2.17
C LEU A 187 18.59 30.97 2.94
N ASP A 188 18.20 31.07 4.21
CA ASP A 188 18.57 32.18 5.10
C ASP A 188 20.01 32.07 5.64
N VAL A 189 20.56 30.85 5.71
CA VAL A 189 21.93 30.58 6.18
C VAL A 189 22.63 29.61 5.22
N PRO A 190 23.50 30.12 4.33
CA PRO A 190 24.19 29.29 3.33
C PRO A 190 24.95 28.12 3.96
N GLY A 191 24.82 26.94 3.34
CA GLY A 191 25.53 25.72 3.75
C GLY A 191 24.94 24.99 4.96
N THR A 192 23.75 25.40 5.44
CA THR A 192 23.05 24.68 6.51
C THR A 192 21.95 23.80 5.95
N GLU A 193 21.98 22.53 6.34
CA GLU A 193 21.00 21.55 5.90
C GLU A 193 20.55 20.67 7.05
N ARG A 194 19.26 20.35 7.08
CA ARG A 194 18.71 19.26 7.89
C ARG A 194 18.53 18.05 6.97
N ARG A 195 19.04 16.90 7.40
CA ARG A 195 18.97 15.64 6.66
C ARG A 195 18.42 14.56 7.58
N SER A 196 17.33 13.91 7.19
CA SER A 196 16.61 12.99 8.06
C SER A 196 16.01 11.82 7.30
N ASP A 197 15.96 10.68 8.00
CA ASP A 197 15.10 9.56 7.68
C ASP A 197 13.92 9.60 8.67
N MET A 198 12.70 9.46 8.16
CA MET A 198 11.49 9.30 8.94
C MET A 198 10.81 7.99 8.59
N TRP A 199 10.23 7.32 9.58
CA TRP A 199 9.50 6.09 9.34
C TRP A 199 8.44 5.86 10.40
N GLY A 200 7.43 5.08 10.03
CA GLY A 200 6.40 4.69 10.97
C GLY A 200 5.14 4.23 10.27
N ILE A 201 4.02 4.50 10.94
CA ILE A 201 2.69 4.16 10.45
C ILE A 201 1.76 5.36 10.53
N SER A 202 0.83 5.42 9.58
CA SER A 202 -0.27 6.37 9.55
C SER A 202 -1.58 5.59 9.47
N GLU A 203 -2.42 5.77 10.47
CA GLU A 203 -3.81 5.30 10.45
C GLU A 203 -4.72 6.44 10.00
N TYR A 204 -5.52 6.20 8.98
CA TYR A 204 -6.44 7.16 8.41
C TYR A 204 -7.88 6.74 8.69
N LEU A 205 -8.64 7.65 9.32
CA LEU A 205 -10.01 7.45 9.73
C LEU A 205 -10.86 8.55 9.10
N ASN A 206 -11.65 8.19 8.09
CA ASN A 206 -12.40 9.16 7.31
C ASN A 206 -13.90 8.94 7.47
N TRP A 207 -14.70 9.99 7.41
CA TRP A 207 -16.16 9.88 7.40
C TRP A 207 -16.77 11.04 6.62
N ARG A 208 -18.06 10.91 6.30
CA ARG A 208 -18.82 11.99 5.68
C ARG A 208 -19.80 12.58 6.68
N THR A 209 -19.84 13.90 6.80
CA THR A 209 -20.82 14.60 7.65
C THR A 209 -22.21 14.61 7.01
N ALA A 210 -23.23 14.95 7.79
CA ALA A 210 -24.60 15.07 7.30
C ALA A 210 -24.75 16.18 6.23
N GLU A 211 -23.91 17.21 6.32
CA GLU A 211 -23.84 18.35 5.40
C GLU A 211 -23.07 18.01 4.10
N GLY A 212 -22.47 16.81 4.01
CA GLY A 212 -21.81 16.30 2.81
C GLY A 212 -20.29 16.52 2.75
N HIS A 213 -19.68 17.07 3.79
CA HIS A 213 -18.23 17.23 3.92
C HIS A 213 -17.56 15.89 4.22
N ASP A 214 -16.42 15.63 3.59
CA ASP A 214 -15.59 14.48 3.88
C ASP A 214 -14.56 14.93 4.92
N LEU A 215 -14.53 14.32 6.09
CA LEU A 215 -13.60 14.66 7.18
C LEU A 215 -12.67 13.49 7.46
N GLY A 216 -11.49 13.77 7.99
CA GLY A 216 -10.51 12.75 8.35
C GLY A 216 -9.77 13.08 9.64
N VAL A 217 -9.48 12.03 10.41
CA VAL A 217 -8.40 12.04 11.40
C VAL A 217 -7.30 11.10 10.92
N MET A 218 -6.07 11.60 10.90
CA MET A 218 -4.88 10.76 10.74
C MET A 218 -4.17 10.64 12.09
N PHE A 219 -3.99 9.43 12.58
CA PHE A 219 -3.05 9.14 13.67
C PHE A 219 -1.74 8.68 13.07
N GLN A 220 -0.67 9.43 13.30
CA GLN A 220 0.64 9.09 12.80
C GLN A 220 1.58 8.81 13.96
N LEU A 221 2.14 7.61 13.95
CA LEU A 221 3.19 7.20 14.86
C LEU A 221 4.49 7.13 14.07
N MET A 222 5.45 7.99 14.40
CA MET A 222 6.68 8.11 13.62
C MET A 222 7.93 8.29 14.49
N GLN A 223 9.06 7.93 13.89
CA GLN A 223 10.38 8.35 14.30
C GLN A 223 10.96 9.27 13.23
N ASP A 224 11.71 10.28 13.66
CA ASP A 224 12.54 11.15 12.82
C ASP A 224 13.96 11.11 13.38
N ARG A 225 14.92 10.71 12.56
CA ARG A 225 16.34 10.65 12.96
C ARG A 225 17.22 11.34 11.92
N PRO A 226 18.26 12.07 12.37
CA PRO A 226 19.30 12.55 11.48
C PRO A 226 19.89 11.41 10.66
N ALA A 227 20.08 11.64 9.36
CA ALA A 227 20.57 10.63 8.43
C ALA A 227 21.78 11.14 7.63
N ALA A 228 22.79 10.28 7.48
CA ALA A 228 23.98 10.56 6.67
C ALA A 228 23.70 10.26 5.19
N ILE A 229 22.77 11.01 4.60
CA ILE A 229 22.30 10.86 3.22
C ILE A 229 22.91 11.93 2.34
N THR A 230 22.94 11.74 1.02
CA THR A 230 23.32 12.77 0.03
C THR A 230 22.16 13.06 -0.91
N HIS A 231 22.22 14.16 -1.69
CA HIS A 231 21.22 14.41 -2.73
C HIS A 231 21.19 13.29 -3.79
N GLN A 232 22.32 12.60 -4.01
CA GLN A 232 22.40 11.46 -4.94
C GLN A 232 21.72 10.21 -4.38
N ASP A 233 21.75 10.04 -3.05
CA ASP A 233 21.19 8.89 -2.36
C ASP A 233 19.77 9.12 -1.84
N LEU A 234 19.20 10.30 -2.07
CA LEU A 234 17.87 10.68 -1.57
C LEU A 234 16.80 9.67 -1.99
N SER A 235 16.82 9.26 -3.26
CA SER A 235 15.82 8.35 -3.83
C SER A 235 16.11 6.86 -3.63
N GLN A 236 17.13 6.50 -2.83
CA GLN A 236 17.49 5.10 -2.60
C GLN A 236 16.46 4.43 -1.68
N PRO A 237 15.71 3.43 -2.18
CA PRO A 237 14.71 2.72 -1.38
C PRO A 237 15.37 1.83 -0.33
N ILE A 238 14.60 1.50 0.72
CA ILE A 238 14.98 0.52 1.72
C ILE A 238 14.24 -0.81 1.50
N SER A 239 14.83 -1.90 1.97
CA SER A 239 14.17 -3.22 1.96
C SER A 239 13.12 -3.35 3.08
N VAL A 240 12.19 -4.28 2.91
CA VAL A 240 11.24 -4.69 3.98
C VAL A 240 11.99 -5.06 5.27
N SER A 241 13.06 -5.85 5.16
CA SER A 241 13.86 -6.28 6.31
C SER A 241 14.55 -5.11 7.02
N GLN A 242 15.05 -4.12 6.28
CA GLN A 242 15.64 -2.91 6.86
C GLN A 242 14.59 -2.08 7.60
N PHE A 243 13.39 -1.96 7.03
CA PHE A 243 12.29 -1.23 7.67
C PHE A 243 11.83 -1.91 8.96
N ILE A 244 11.61 -3.23 8.93
CA ILE A 244 11.21 -4.00 10.13
C ILE A 244 12.30 -3.88 11.22
N ALA A 245 13.58 -3.95 10.85
CA ALA A 245 14.68 -3.77 11.79
C ALA A 245 14.63 -2.40 12.48
N ARG A 246 14.38 -1.32 11.72
CA ARG A 246 14.22 0.04 12.27
C ARG A 246 12.98 0.17 13.15
N MET A 247 11.85 -0.40 12.75
CA MET A 247 10.63 -0.43 13.58
C MET A 247 10.91 -1.10 14.94
N ASN A 248 11.64 -2.22 14.94
CA ASN A 248 11.99 -2.93 16.17
C ASN A 248 13.06 -2.21 17.00
N GLN A 249 14.04 -1.55 16.39
CA GLN A 249 15.10 -0.87 17.11
C GLN A 249 14.62 0.44 17.74
N ASP A 250 13.89 1.25 16.97
CA ASP A 250 13.72 2.66 17.30
C ASP A 250 12.40 2.96 18.03
N PHE A 251 11.43 2.04 17.99
CA PHE A 251 10.24 2.12 18.84
C PHE A 251 10.39 1.39 20.18
N TRP A 252 11.55 0.75 20.43
CA TRP A 252 11.84 0.03 21.67
C TRP A 252 12.94 0.67 22.51
N CYS A 253 13.36 1.90 22.21
CA CYS A 253 14.37 2.59 23.00
C CYS A 253 13.79 3.32 24.21
N ASP A 254 14.30 2.98 25.39
CA ASP A 254 14.00 3.67 26.65
C ASP A 254 14.48 5.14 26.57
N GLY A 255 13.60 6.10 26.88
CA GLY A 255 13.88 7.54 26.81
C GLY A 255 13.83 8.18 25.42
N CYS A 256 13.43 7.45 24.37
CA CYS A 256 13.20 8.05 23.06
C CYS A 256 11.87 8.79 22.99
N THR A 257 11.90 10.04 22.50
CA THR A 257 10.67 10.80 22.23
C THR A 257 10.00 10.24 20.98
N GLN A 258 9.07 9.31 21.18
CA GLN A 258 8.19 8.87 20.11
C GLN A 258 7.13 9.95 19.91
N THR A 259 7.00 10.45 18.67
CA THR A 259 6.01 11.46 18.36
C THR A 259 4.74 10.77 17.88
N VAL A 260 3.64 11.10 18.53
CA VAL A 260 2.31 10.82 17.97
C VAL A 260 1.72 12.14 17.49
N LEU A 261 1.30 12.12 16.23
CA LEU A 261 0.56 13.21 15.62
C LEU A 261 -0.88 12.78 15.42
N ALA A 262 -1.81 13.68 15.72
CA ALA A 262 -3.17 13.56 15.23
C ALA A 262 -3.44 14.76 14.33
N THR A 263 -3.83 14.52 13.08
CA THR A 263 -4.23 15.58 12.16
C THR A 263 -5.70 15.46 11.87
N VAL A 264 -6.45 16.52 12.11
CA VAL A 264 -7.86 16.64 11.77
C VAL A 264 -7.99 17.53 10.54
N ARG A 265 -8.70 17.07 9.49
CA ARG A 265 -8.80 17.75 8.20
C ARG A 265 -10.17 17.61 7.55
N ASP A 266 -10.62 18.65 6.83
CA ASP A 266 -11.65 18.56 5.80
C ASP A 266 -11.04 18.12 4.44
N LEU A 267 -11.44 16.94 3.98
CA LEU A 267 -11.01 16.28 2.74
C LEU A 267 -11.74 16.79 1.49
N THR A 268 -12.89 17.48 1.63
CA THR A 268 -13.56 18.09 0.47
C THR A 268 -12.75 19.23 -0.16
N GLY A 269 -11.74 19.72 0.55
CA GLY A 269 -10.77 20.72 0.11
C GLY A 269 -9.47 20.17 -0.49
N LEU A 270 -9.43 18.95 -1.06
CA LEU A 270 -8.23 18.38 -1.73
C LEU A 270 -7.60 19.32 -2.80
N TYR A 271 -8.34 20.35 -3.24
CA TYR A 271 -7.88 21.43 -4.12
C TYR A 271 -8.27 22.85 -3.64
N GLY A 272 -8.65 23.02 -2.37
CA GLY A 272 -9.16 24.28 -1.80
C GLY A 272 -8.52 24.62 -0.44
N PRO A 273 -8.93 25.72 0.21
CA PRO A 273 -8.51 26.01 1.58
C PRO A 273 -9.01 24.91 2.52
N TYR A 274 -8.13 24.40 3.38
CA TYR A 274 -8.46 23.43 4.43
C TYR A 274 -7.96 23.93 5.79
N ASP A 275 -8.73 23.64 6.85
CA ASP A 275 -8.30 23.81 8.22
C ASP A 275 -7.70 22.48 8.71
N ASP A 276 -6.42 22.52 9.07
CA ASP A 276 -5.72 21.41 9.69
C ASP A 276 -5.47 21.72 11.17
N TYR A 277 -5.87 20.80 12.04
CA TYR A 277 -5.48 20.81 13.46
C TYR A 277 -4.49 19.70 13.71
N LEU A 278 -3.22 20.07 13.93
CA LEU A 278 -2.12 19.17 14.21
C LEU A 278 -1.86 19.12 15.71
N TYR A 279 -2.10 17.97 16.31
CA TYR A 279 -1.80 17.72 17.70
C TYR A 279 -0.48 16.98 17.83
N HIS A 280 0.37 17.40 18.76
CA HIS A 280 1.63 16.75 19.08
C HIS A 280 1.57 16.14 20.47
N GLY A 281 2.12 14.92 20.56
CA GLY A 281 2.17 14.18 21.80
C GLY A 281 3.34 13.24 21.90
N THR A 282 3.32 12.49 22.98
CA THR A 282 4.27 11.41 23.25
C THR A 282 3.54 10.08 23.30
N VAL A 283 4.26 9.01 22.99
CA VAL A 283 3.79 7.64 23.22
C VAL A 283 4.21 7.22 24.62
N GLY A 284 3.28 6.58 25.33
CA GLY A 284 3.51 5.94 26.63
C GLY A 284 3.83 4.45 26.45
N ALA A 285 2.83 3.59 26.67
CA ALA A 285 2.92 2.15 26.41
C ALA A 285 2.92 1.87 24.90
N PHE A 286 3.74 0.91 24.48
CA PHE A 286 3.90 0.49 23.08
C PHE A 286 4.12 -1.02 23.02
N SER A 287 3.50 -1.67 22.05
CA SER A 287 3.66 -3.10 21.75
C SER A 287 3.55 -3.31 20.25
N LEU A 288 4.58 -3.89 19.64
CA LEU A 288 4.58 -4.34 18.25
C LEU A 288 4.76 -5.86 18.23
N ARG A 289 3.81 -6.56 17.64
CA ARG A 289 3.82 -8.03 17.56
C ARG A 289 3.61 -8.48 16.12
N GLN A 290 4.51 -9.32 15.63
CA GLN A 290 4.28 -10.01 14.37
C GLN A 290 3.13 -11.01 14.53
N LEU A 291 2.18 -10.98 13.60
CA LEU A 291 1.08 -11.93 13.52
C LEU A 291 1.47 -13.03 12.53
N ASP A 292 1.12 -14.27 12.86
CA ASP A 292 1.23 -15.36 11.90
C ASP A 292 0.41 -15.01 10.64
N ALA A 293 1.01 -15.24 9.47
CA ALA A 293 0.30 -15.07 8.20
C ALA A 293 -1.03 -15.84 8.30
N ALA A 294 -2.14 -15.21 7.88
CA ALA A 294 -3.37 -15.97 7.70
C ALA A 294 -3.02 -17.13 6.78
N VAL A 295 -3.30 -18.37 7.20
CA VAL A 295 -3.09 -19.58 6.39
C VAL A 295 -4.06 -19.53 5.22
N VAL A 296 -3.79 -18.66 4.26
CA VAL A 296 -4.39 -18.68 2.95
C VAL A 296 -3.68 -19.85 2.28
N PRO A 297 -4.39 -20.95 1.96
CA PRO A 297 -3.78 -22.06 1.27
C PRO A 297 -3.08 -21.52 0.02
N GLU A 298 -1.81 -21.87 -0.17
CA GLU A 298 -1.08 -21.42 -1.36
C GLU A 298 -1.87 -21.83 -2.63
N PRO A 299 -1.73 -21.12 -3.75
CA PRO A 299 -2.35 -21.52 -5.01
C PRO A 299 -2.07 -23.00 -5.36
N ALA A 300 -0.91 -23.52 -4.96
CA ALA A 300 -0.55 -24.93 -5.06
C ALA A 300 -1.45 -25.85 -4.21
N THR A 301 -1.88 -25.42 -3.02
CA THR A 301 -2.83 -26.14 -2.18
C THR A 301 -4.22 -26.20 -2.82
N TYR A 302 -4.68 -25.12 -3.45
CA TYR A 302 -5.91 -25.13 -4.25
C TYR A 302 -5.78 -26.03 -5.48
N ALA A 303 -4.66 -25.97 -6.18
CA ALA A 303 -4.37 -26.84 -7.32
C ALA A 303 -4.33 -28.32 -6.92
N LEU A 304 -3.72 -28.65 -5.78
CA LEU A 304 -3.68 -30.01 -5.23
C LEU A 304 -5.07 -30.49 -4.78
N MET A 305 -5.86 -29.63 -4.14
CA MET A 305 -7.26 -29.95 -3.83
C MET A 305 -8.07 -30.23 -5.09
N LEU A 306 -7.99 -29.35 -6.10
CA LEU A 306 -8.70 -29.52 -7.36
C LEU A 306 -8.22 -30.75 -8.13
N ALA A 307 -6.91 -31.03 -8.13
CA ALA A 307 -6.35 -32.24 -8.72
C ALA A 307 -6.83 -33.51 -7.98
N GLY A 308 -6.92 -33.47 -6.65
CA GLY A 308 -7.47 -34.53 -5.82
C GLY A 308 -8.95 -34.81 -6.14
N VAL A 309 -9.77 -33.77 -6.24
CA VAL A 309 -11.19 -33.87 -6.62
C VAL A 309 -11.34 -34.42 -8.05
N ALA A 310 -10.51 -33.97 -8.99
CA ALA A 310 -10.50 -34.48 -10.36
C ALA A 310 -10.12 -35.96 -10.43
N ALA A 311 -9.11 -36.39 -9.66
CA ALA A 311 -8.68 -37.79 -9.59
C ALA A 311 -9.79 -38.70 -9.04
N ILE A 312 -10.49 -38.25 -8.00
CA ILE A 312 -11.64 -38.97 -7.43
C ILE A 312 -12.78 -39.07 -8.46
N GLY A 313 -13.09 -37.98 -9.17
CA GLY A 313 -14.10 -37.96 -10.22
C GLY A 313 -13.79 -38.93 -11.38
N VAL A 314 -12.53 -39.00 -11.81
CA VAL A 314 -12.09 -39.94 -12.86
C VAL A 314 -12.16 -41.40 -12.38
N ALA A 315 -11.76 -41.66 -11.13
CA ALA A 315 -11.85 -43.00 -10.54
C ALA A 315 -13.30 -43.48 -10.39
N ALA A 316 -14.21 -42.60 -9.96
CA ALA A 316 -15.64 -42.88 -9.85
C ALA A 316 -16.29 -43.14 -11.23
N ARG A 317 -15.89 -42.38 -12.26
CA ARG A 317 -16.37 -42.58 -13.63
C ARG A 317 -15.93 -43.92 -14.21
N ARG A 318 -14.68 -44.35 -13.98
CA ARG A 318 -14.16 -45.64 -14.44
C ARG A 318 -14.88 -46.83 -13.78
N ARG A 319 -15.28 -46.71 -12.51
CA ARG A 319 -16.08 -47.75 -11.83
C ARG A 319 -17.49 -47.91 -12.41
N ARG A 320 -18.11 -46.83 -12.90
CA ARG A 320 -19.45 -46.89 -13.52
C ARG A 320 -19.47 -47.47 -14.93
N THR A 321 -18.35 -47.43 -15.66
CA THR A 321 -18.23 -47.99 -17.01
C THR A 321 -17.76 -49.46 -17.03
N SER A 322 -17.49 -50.04 -15.86
CA SER A 322 -16.99 -51.41 -15.69
C SER A 322 -18.04 -52.39 -15.14
N ASN A 323 -19.29 -51.92 -14.95
CA ASN A 323 -20.49 -52.74 -14.74
C ASN A 323 -21.41 -52.57 -15.95
#